data_AF-A0A2T6KPQ5-F1
#
_entry.id   AF-A0A2T6KPQ5-F1
#
_cell.length_a   1.000
_cell.length_b   1.000
_cell.length_c   1.000
_cell.angle_alpha   90.00
_cell.angle_beta   90.00
_cell.angle_gamma   90.00
#
_symmetry.space_group_name_H-M   'P 1'
#
loop_
_entity.id
_entity.type
_entity.pdbx_description
1 polymer ?
#
loop_
_entity_poly.entity_id
_entity_poly.type
_entity_poly.pdbx_seq_one_letter_code
_entity_poly.pdbx_strand_id
1 'polypeptide(L)'
;MAQANVPFDKRLKRIVRRHDRMARGVVKTVNADGLIVASPRVYTPRFPLKGLAVLIVMGFLFKGFLFAYMGADAYNERVAALHAGSIMEQAGGWIMHADPATVMIAEGLEVVIP
;
A
#
# COMPACT_ATOMS: atom_id res chain seq x y z
N MET A 1 38.75 9.63 -34.37
CA MET A 1 37.59 9.65 -35.28
C MET A 1 36.34 9.29 -34.49
N ALA A 2 35.57 10.28 -34.07
CA ALA A 2 34.34 10.07 -33.31
C ALA A 2 33.37 11.20 -33.65
N GLN A 3 32.06 10.93 -33.54
CA GLN A 3 30.94 11.89 -33.49
C GLN A 3 30.02 12.07 -34.73
N ALA A 4 29.64 11.00 -35.43
CA ALA A 4 28.46 11.03 -36.32
C ALA A 4 27.30 10.12 -35.87
N ASN A 5 27.53 9.11 -35.01
CA ASN A 5 26.53 8.05 -34.77
C ASN A 5 25.67 8.20 -33.50
N VAL A 6 26.09 9.03 -32.54
CA VAL A 6 25.34 9.30 -31.30
C VAL A 6 23.86 9.71 -31.54
N PRO A 7 23.52 10.54 -32.54
CA PRO A 7 22.12 10.91 -32.79
C PRO A 7 21.27 9.76 -33.36
N PHE A 8 21.84 8.85 -34.15
CA PHE A 8 21.12 7.73 -34.74
C PHE A 8 20.76 6.67 -33.70
N ASP A 9 21.73 6.21 -32.91
CA ASP A 9 21.51 5.18 -31.88
C ASP A 9 20.48 5.61 -30.84
N LYS A 10 20.48 6.91 -30.47
CA LYS A 10 19.48 7.50 -29.56
C LYS A 10 18.07 7.44 -30.15
N ARG A 11 17.92 7.73 -31.45
CA ARG A 11 16.63 7.64 -32.15
C ARG A 11 16.16 6.20 -32.27
N LEU A 12 17.05 5.28 -32.64
CA LEU A 12 16.75 3.85 -32.74
C LEU A 12 16.24 3.31 -31.40
N LYS A 13 16.96 3.58 -30.29
CA LYS A 13 16.53 3.19 -28.94
C LYS A 13 15.17 3.76 -28.56
N ARG A 14 14.87 5.00 -28.95
CA ARG A 14 13.56 5.64 -28.69
C ARG A 14 12.43 4.93 -29.45
N ILE A 15 12.68 4.55 -30.70
CA ILE A 15 11.70 3.84 -31.56
C ILE A 15 11.42 2.45 -30.99
N VAL A 16 12.46 1.67 -30.71
CA VAL A 16 12.32 0.32 -30.11
C VAL A 16 11.55 0.39 -28.79
N ARG A 17 11.95 1.28 -27.88
CA ARG A 17 11.22 1.50 -26.60
C ARG A 17 9.77 1.94 -26.79
N ARG A 18 9.43 2.65 -27.87
CA ARG A 18 8.03 3.02 -28.17
C ARG A 18 7.28 1.80 -28.70
N HIS A 19 7.89 1.01 -29.59
CA HIS A 19 7.33 -0.23 -30.12
C HIS A 19 7.03 -1.25 -29.01
N ASP A 20 8.00 -1.52 -28.14
CA ASP A 20 7.83 -2.46 -27.01
C ASP A 20 6.73 -2.02 -26.05
N ARG A 21 6.56 -0.70 -25.85
CA ARG A 21 5.47 -0.17 -25.03
C ARG A 21 4.10 -0.30 -25.70
N MET A 22 4.04 -0.19 -27.03
CA MET A 22 2.80 -0.39 -27.79
C MET A 22 2.35 -1.86 -27.75
N ALA A 23 3.27 -2.82 -27.61
CA ALA A 23 2.93 -4.24 -27.42
C ALA A 23 2.10 -4.50 -26.15
N ARG A 24 2.20 -3.63 -25.13
CA ARG A 24 1.40 -3.71 -23.89
C ARG A 24 0.05 -2.99 -23.97
N GLY A 25 -0.29 -2.44 -25.13
CA GLY A 25 -1.54 -1.72 -25.36
C GLY A 25 -1.33 -0.34 -25.97
N VAL A 26 -2.33 0.09 -26.75
CA VAL A 26 -2.31 1.33 -27.53
C VAL A 26 -3.58 2.13 -27.26
N VAL A 27 -3.43 3.44 -27.17
CA VAL A 27 -4.54 4.41 -27.18
C VAL A 27 -4.46 5.19 -28.48
N LYS A 28 -5.61 5.41 -29.12
CA LYS A 28 -5.72 6.23 -30.33
C LYS A 28 -6.08 7.65 -29.92
N THR A 29 -5.32 8.62 -30.39
CA THR A 29 -5.57 10.05 -30.16
C THR A 29 -5.57 10.77 -31.50
N VAL A 30 -6.46 11.74 -31.66
CA VAL A 30 -6.46 12.61 -32.84
C VAL A 30 -5.44 13.72 -32.59
N ASN A 31 -4.48 13.87 -33.49
CA ASN A 31 -3.46 14.90 -33.42
C ASN A 31 -4.00 16.21 -34.04
N ALA A 32 -3.33 17.34 -33.81
CA ALA A 32 -3.81 18.65 -34.26
C ALA A 32 -3.97 18.78 -35.79
N ASP A 33 -3.31 17.91 -36.54
CA ASP A 33 -3.39 17.74 -38.00
C ASP A 33 -4.60 16.90 -38.47
N GLY A 34 -5.42 16.40 -37.54
CA GLY A 34 -6.56 15.53 -37.85
C GLY A 34 -6.20 14.05 -38.06
N LEU A 35 -4.92 13.67 -37.90
CA LEU A 35 -4.49 12.29 -38.06
C LEU A 35 -4.68 11.47 -36.78
N ILE A 36 -5.12 10.22 -36.94
CA ILE A 36 -5.23 9.28 -35.83
C ILE A 36 -3.86 8.67 -35.55
N VAL A 37 -3.28 9.00 -34.40
CA VAL A 37 -1.97 8.49 -33.97
C VAL A 37 -2.13 7.43 -32.90
N ALA A 38 -1.38 6.34 -33.05
CA ALA A 38 -1.23 5.29 -32.04
C ALA A 38 -0.18 5.69 -31.00
N SER A 39 -0.60 5.85 -29.75
CA SER A 39 0.29 6.13 -28.62
C SER A 39 0.29 4.96 -27.63
N PRO A 40 1.45 4.60 -27.03
CA PRO A 40 1.49 3.54 -26.03
C PRO A 40 0.62 3.89 -24.82
N ARG A 41 -0.17 2.94 -24.34
CA ARG A 41 -0.97 3.11 -23.12
C ARG A 41 -0.03 3.27 -21.93
N VAL A 42 -0.07 4.42 -21.26
CA VAL A 42 0.70 4.63 -20.03
C VAL A 42 -0.02 3.89 -18.90
N TYR A 43 0.66 2.90 -18.30
CA TYR A 43 0.18 2.24 -17.09
C TYR A 43 0.53 3.10 -15.89
N THR A 44 -0.49 3.66 -15.24
CA THR A 44 -0.36 4.36 -13.95
C THR A 44 -1.01 3.48 -12.88
N PRO A 45 -0.25 2.62 -12.18
CA PRO A 45 -0.83 1.84 -11.08
C PRO A 45 -1.40 2.82 -10.06
N ARG A 46 -2.65 2.60 -9.65
CA ARG A 46 -3.26 3.36 -8.55
C ARG A 46 -2.93 2.65 -7.25
N PHE A 47 -2.38 3.39 -6.30
CA PHE A 47 -2.16 2.85 -4.96
C PHE A 47 -3.51 2.46 -4.33
N PRO A 48 -3.66 1.25 -3.76
CA PRO A 48 -4.95 0.72 -3.32
C PRO A 48 -5.36 1.27 -1.95
N LEU A 49 -5.66 2.58 -1.89
CA LEU A 49 -6.05 3.28 -0.65
C LEU A 49 -7.23 2.59 0.06
N LYS A 50 -8.18 2.04 -0.70
CA LYS A 50 -9.31 1.28 -0.14
C LYS A 50 -8.85 0.03 0.62
N GLY A 51 -7.91 -0.72 0.06
CA GLY A 51 -7.38 -1.93 0.70
C GLY A 51 -6.60 -1.59 1.96
N LEU A 52 -5.80 -0.52 1.92
CA LEU A 52 -5.08 -0.03 3.10
C LEU A 52 -6.05 0.40 4.21
N ALA A 53 -7.13 1.10 3.88
CA ALA A 53 -8.14 1.50 4.87
C ALA A 53 -8.81 0.29 5.54
N VAL A 54 -9.19 -0.73 4.76
CA VAL A 54 -9.76 -1.97 5.30
C VAL A 54 -8.77 -2.69 6.22
N LEU A 55 -7.49 -2.75 5.86
CA LEU A 55 -6.45 -3.36 6.68
C LEU A 55 -6.31 -2.66 8.03
N ILE A 56 -6.30 -1.33 8.04
CA ILE A 56 -6.22 -0.54 9.27
C ILE A 56 -7.42 -0.81 10.17
N VAL A 57 -8.64 -0.76 9.62
CA VAL A 57 -9.87 -1.04 10.37
C VAL A 57 -9.84 -2.45 10.96
N MET A 58 -9.45 -3.46 10.16
CA MET A 58 -9.33 -4.84 10.63
C MET A 58 -8.30 -4.98 11.75
N GLY A 59 -7.19 -4.24 11.67
CA GLY A 59 -6.18 -4.19 12.72
C GLY A 59 -6.73 -3.67 14.05
N PHE A 60 -7.50 -2.58 14.03
CA PHE A 60 -8.17 -2.06 15.22
C PHE A 60 -9.22 -3.03 15.78
N LEU A 61 -10.01 -3.68 14.91
CA LEU A 61 -10.98 -4.69 15.33
C LEU A 61 -10.29 -5.87 16.02
N PHE A 62 -9.20 -6.38 15.45
CA PHE A 62 -8.42 -7.46 16.05
C PHE A 62 -7.81 -7.03 17.39
N LYS A 63 -7.25 -5.82 17.47
CA LYS A 63 -6.69 -5.26 18.70
C LYS A 63 -7.74 -5.13 19.81
N GLY A 64 -8.91 -4.57 19.49
CA GLY A 64 -10.04 -4.45 20.42
C GLY A 64 -10.60 -5.81 20.84
N PHE A 65 -10.65 -6.78 19.93
CA PHE A 65 -11.01 -8.16 20.26
C PHE A 65 -10.04 -8.79 21.26
N LEU A 66 -8.73 -8.64 21.07
CA LEU A 66 -7.74 -9.14 22.03
C LEU A 66 -7.90 -8.49 23.40
N PHE A 67 -8.19 -7.18 23.44
CA PHE A 67 -8.43 -6.45 24.67
C PHE A 67 -9.68 -6.96 25.39
N ALA A 68 -10.81 -7.11 24.70
CA ALA A 68 -12.06 -7.65 25.24
C ALA A 68 -11.88 -9.10 25.74
N TYR A 69 -11.19 -9.94 24.97
CA TYR A 69 -11.01 -11.35 25.30
C TYR A 69 -10.09 -11.57 26.51
N MET A 70 -9.04 -10.77 26.66
CA MET A 70 -8.07 -10.92 27.76
C MET A 70 -8.43 -10.11 29.00
N GLY A 71 -9.22 -9.05 28.84
CA GLY A 71 -9.40 -8.01 29.84
C GLY A 71 -8.19 -7.06 29.92
N ALA A 72 -8.43 -5.90 30.54
CA ALA A 72 -7.48 -4.79 30.55
C ALA A 72 -6.13 -5.15 31.19
N ASP A 73 -6.15 -5.84 32.34
CA ASP A 73 -4.93 -6.12 33.11
C ASP A 73 -3.99 -7.07 32.36
N ALA A 74 -4.51 -8.22 31.92
CA ALA A 74 -3.73 -9.23 31.21
C ALA A 74 -3.25 -8.73 29.84
N TYR A 75 -4.03 -7.89 29.16
CA TYR A 75 -3.61 -7.25 27.91
C TYR A 75 -2.42 -6.31 28.15
N ASN A 76 -2.53 -5.42 29.14
CA ASN A 76 -1.47 -4.46 29.46
C ASN A 76 -0.18 -5.15 29.91
N GLU A 77 -0.27 -6.27 30.63
CA GLU A 77 0.90 -7.07 30.99
C GLU A 77 1.63 -7.61 29.75
N ARG A 78 0.90 -8.10 28.75
CA ARG A 78 1.50 -8.58 27.50
C ARG A 78 2.12 -7.46 26.66
N VAL A 79 1.49 -6.29 26.64
CA VAL A 79 2.06 -5.10 25.99
C VAL A 79 3.32 -4.63 26.70
N ALA A 80 3.34 -4.67 28.03
CA ALA A 80 4.55 -4.37 28.81
C ALA A 80 5.68 -5.36 28.51
N ALA A 81 5.37 -6.65 28.36
CA ALA A 81 6.34 -7.66 27.96
C ALA A 81 6.90 -7.41 26.55
N LEU A 82 6.06 -6.98 25.59
CA LEU A 82 6.51 -6.56 24.25
C LEU A 82 7.49 -5.38 24.30
N HIS A 83 7.24 -4.40 25.18
CA HIS A 83 8.15 -3.27 25.38
C HIS A 83 9.49 -3.65 26.03
N ALA A 84 9.54 -4.74 26.79
CA ALA A 84 10.78 -5.24 27.37
C ALA A 84 11.60 -6.12 26.40
N GLY A 85 11.05 -6.45 25.24
CA GLY A 85 11.66 -7.33 24.25
C GLY A 85 12.68 -6.67 23.32
N SER A 86 12.94 -7.35 22.21
CA SER A 86 13.77 -6.88 21.09
C SER A 86 13.17 -5.65 20.39
N ILE A 87 13.95 -4.98 19.53
CA ILE A 87 13.52 -3.79 18.79
C ILE A 87 12.22 -4.05 17.99
N MET A 88 12.08 -5.25 17.42
CA MET A 88 10.88 -5.61 16.66
C MET A 88 9.65 -5.79 17.58
N GLU A 89 9.85 -6.38 18.76
CA GLU A 89 8.79 -6.55 19.77
C GLU A 89 8.37 -5.21 20.37
N GLN A 90 9.32 -4.31 20.61
CA GLN A 90 9.04 -2.95 21.09
C GLN A 90 8.18 -2.16 20.11
N ALA A 91 8.44 -2.28 18.80
CA ALA A 91 7.61 -1.68 17.77
C ALA A 91 6.18 -2.27 17.77
N GLY A 92 6.07 -3.58 17.95
CA GLY A 92 4.78 -4.26 18.15
C GLY A 92 4.04 -3.76 19.40
N GLY A 93 4.74 -3.62 20.53
CA GLY A 93 4.19 -3.08 21.77
C GLY A 93 3.66 -1.66 21.61
N TRP A 94 4.38 -0.80 20.88
CA TRP A 94 3.93 0.57 20.61
C TRP A 94 2.63 0.60 19.79
N ILE A 95 2.49 -0.27 18.77
CA ILE A 95 1.24 -0.41 18.00
C ILE A 95 0.11 -0.97 18.87
N MET A 96 0.43 -1.92 19.75
CA MET A 96 -0.53 -2.60 20.62
C MET A 96 -0.89 -1.81 21.89
N HIS A 97 -0.30 -0.64 22.14
CA HIS A 97 -0.64 0.17 23.31
C HIS A 97 -2.14 0.51 23.34
N ALA A 98 -2.84 0.22 24.45
CA ALA A 98 -4.28 0.44 24.54
C ALA A 98 -4.63 1.91 24.30
N ASP A 99 -5.48 2.18 23.31
CA ASP A 99 -5.94 3.50 22.94
C ASP A 99 -7.47 3.60 23.10
N PRO A 100 -8.08 4.81 23.12
CA PRO A 100 -9.52 4.95 23.29
C PRO A 100 -10.34 4.19 22.25
N ALA A 101 -9.85 4.06 21.01
CA ALA A 101 -10.55 3.31 19.97
C ALA A 101 -10.56 1.81 20.28
N THR A 102 -9.48 1.27 20.83
CA THR A 102 -9.36 -0.12 21.27
C THR A 102 -10.38 -0.44 22.36
N VAL A 103 -10.52 0.44 23.36
CA VAL A 103 -11.49 0.27 24.46
C VAL A 103 -12.92 0.35 23.94
N MET A 104 -13.25 1.34 23.09
CA MET A 104 -14.59 1.44 22.49
C MET A 104 -14.98 0.21 21.66
N ILE A 105 -14.02 -0.35 20.91
CA ILE A 105 -14.24 -1.58 20.14
C ILE A 105 -14.44 -2.77 21.08
N ALA A 106 -13.64 -2.86 22.14
CA ALA A 106 -13.74 -3.92 23.12
C ALA A 106 -15.11 -3.92 23.82
N GLU A 107 -15.58 -2.76 24.31
CA GLU A 107 -16.91 -2.60 24.91
C GLU A 107 -18.03 -3.03 23.95
N GLY A 108 -17.92 -2.71 22.66
CA GLY A 108 -18.88 -3.16 21.65
C GLY A 108 -18.85 -4.67 21.41
N LEU A 109 -17.70 -5.31 21.58
CA LEU A 109 -17.51 -6.76 21.39
C LEU A 109 -17.92 -7.58 22.62
N GLU A 110 -17.77 -7.06 23.84
CA GLU A 110 -18.26 -7.70 25.08
C GLU A 110 -19.77 -7.94 25.06
N VAL A 111 -20.54 -7.11 24.34
CA VAL A 111 -21.97 -7.35 24.13
C VAL A 111 -22.24 -8.64 23.33
N VAL A 112 -21.30 -9.03 22.47
CA VAL A 112 -21.43 -10.16 21.54
C VAL A 112 -20.76 -11.42 22.08
N ILE A 113 -19.71 -11.26 22.90
CA ILE A 113 -18.90 -12.36 23.44
C ILE A 113 -19.17 -12.43 24.95
N PRO A 114 -19.95 -13.43 25.44
CA PRO A 114 -20.22 -13.60 26.86
C PRO A 114 -19.03 -14.14 27.66
#